data_AF-B3SPW6-F1
#
_entry.id   AF-B3SPW6-F1
#
_cell.length_a   1.000
_cell.length_b   1.000
_cell.length_c   1.000
_cell.angle_alpha   90.00
_cell.angle_beta   90.00
_cell.angle_gamma   90.00
#
_symmetry.space_group_name_H-M   'P 1'
#
loop_
_entity.id
_entity.type
_entity.pdbx_description
1 polymer ?
#
loop_
_entity_poly.entity_id
_entity_poly.type
_entity_poly.pdbx_seq_one_letter_code
_entity_poly.pdbx_strand_id
1 'polypeptide(L)'
;MDPRALVVYLESPYSEQRCDQHPAHEIVLAGLQAPSEYWVSLAVGWLEQGAPINKEITQELNSIATNKYFSQRVRHHSFALIKKWHRDNGAA
;
A
#
# COMPACT_ATOMS: atom_id res chain seq x y z
N MET A 1 10.45 16.74 -2.58
CA MET A 1 9.11 16.80 -1.98
C MET A 1 9.14 15.94 -0.72
N ASP A 2 8.49 16.35 0.38
CA ASP A 2 8.46 15.53 1.60
C ASP A 2 7.47 14.36 1.39
N PRO A 3 7.92 13.09 1.40
CA PRO A 3 7.04 11.93 1.26
C PRO A 3 5.94 11.89 2.32
N ARG A 4 6.19 12.51 3.49
CA ARG A 4 5.20 12.63 4.56
C ARG A 4 4.03 13.54 4.20
N ALA A 5 4.17 14.41 3.21
CA ALA A 5 3.06 15.21 2.72
C ALA A 5 2.11 14.41 1.81
N LEU A 6 2.52 13.24 1.30
CA LEU A 6 1.69 12.42 0.43
C LEU A 6 0.70 11.55 1.21
N VAL A 7 1.04 11.15 2.44
CA VAL A 7 0.20 10.19 3.19
C VAL A 7 -1.18 10.75 3.54
N VAL A 8 -1.33 12.08 3.63
CA VAL A 8 -2.63 12.73 3.90
C VAL A 8 -3.69 12.40 2.84
N TYR A 9 -3.27 12.09 1.60
CA TYR A 9 -4.22 11.71 0.55
C TYR A 9 -4.89 10.36 0.87
N LEU A 10 -4.23 9.48 1.62
CA LEU A 10 -4.76 8.16 1.99
C LEU A 10 -5.96 8.22 2.94
N GLU A 11 -6.22 9.37 3.57
CA GLU A 11 -7.37 9.56 4.46
C GLU A 11 -8.71 9.53 3.68
N SER A 12 -8.68 9.80 2.37
CA SER A 12 -9.84 9.62 1.49
C SER A 12 -9.77 8.26 0.81
N PRO A 13 -10.91 7.58 0.52
CA PRO A 13 -10.91 6.34 -0.24
C PRO A 13 -10.28 6.48 -1.63
N TYR A 14 -9.66 5.42 -2.15
CA TYR A 14 -9.07 5.41 -3.50
C TYR A 14 -10.11 5.68 -4.59
N SER A 15 -11.34 5.19 -4.41
CA SER A 15 -12.46 5.46 -5.34
C SER A 15 -12.83 6.95 -5.44
N GLU A 16 -12.49 7.73 -4.42
CA GLU A 16 -12.73 9.18 -4.38
C GLU A 16 -11.52 9.99 -4.81
N GLN A 17 -10.38 9.33 -5.10
CA GLN A 17 -9.20 10.01 -5.60
C GLN A 17 -9.48 10.56 -7.00
N ARG A 18 -9.72 11.86 -7.08
CA ARG A 18 -9.89 12.62 -8.32
C ARG A 18 -8.63 13.37 -8.75
N CYS A 19 -7.53 13.17 -8.03
CA CYS A 19 -6.38 14.06 -8.10
C CYS A 19 -5.36 13.56 -9.14
N ASP A 20 -5.23 14.30 -10.24
CA ASP A 20 -4.19 14.10 -11.27
C ASP A 20 -2.79 14.55 -10.81
N GLN A 21 -2.68 15.19 -9.64
CA GLN A 21 -1.42 15.80 -9.18
C GLN A 21 -0.37 14.78 -8.75
N HIS A 22 -0.77 13.65 -8.17
CA HIS A 22 0.15 12.62 -7.70
C HIS A 22 -0.32 11.24 -8.13
N PRO A 23 0.55 10.45 -8.79
CA PRO A 23 0.22 9.07 -9.12
C PRO A 23 -0.12 8.27 -7.86
N ALA A 24 -1.18 7.47 -7.92
CA ALA A 24 -1.64 6.67 -6.77
C ALA A 24 -0.53 5.75 -6.21
N HIS A 25 0.36 5.24 -7.06
CA HIS A 25 1.46 4.39 -6.61
C HIS A 25 2.46 5.12 -5.71
N GLU A 26 2.72 6.42 -5.93
CA GLU A 26 3.63 7.22 -5.08
C GLU A 26 3.00 7.48 -3.70
N ILE A 27 1.70 7.77 -3.68
CA ILE A 27 0.93 7.98 -2.44
C ILE A 27 0.91 6.70 -1.60
N VAL A 28 0.60 5.56 -2.24
CA VAL A 28 0.61 4.25 -1.58
C VAL A 28 2.00 3.94 -1.03
N LEU A 29 3.04 4.13 -1.85
CA LEU A 29 4.42 3.85 -1.43
C LEU A 29 4.82 4.68 -0.21
N ALA A 30 4.49 5.98 -0.20
CA ALA A 30 4.73 6.84 0.95
C ALA A 30 4.02 6.36 2.22
N GLY A 31 2.79 5.84 2.09
CA GLY A 31 2.04 5.27 3.20
C GLY A 31 2.62 3.95 3.72
N LEU A 32 3.09 3.08 2.84
CA LEU A 32 3.73 1.81 3.23
C LEU A 32 5.08 2.03 3.92
N GLN A 33 5.83 3.07 3.54
CA GLN A 33 7.12 3.43 4.13
C GLN A 33 6.98 4.31 5.39
N ALA A 34 5.76 4.71 5.74
CA ALA A 34 5.53 5.52 6.93
C ALA A 34 5.78 4.70 8.21
N PRO A 35 6.28 5.33 9.29
CA PRO A 35 6.65 4.61 10.52
C PRO A 35 5.47 4.12 11.35
N SER A 36 4.23 4.50 11.00
CA SER A 36 3.02 4.20 11.79
C SER A 36 2.15 3.18 11.06
N GLU A 37 1.65 2.19 11.82
CA GLU A 37 0.68 1.22 11.31
C GLU A 37 -0.60 1.89 10.75
N TYR A 38 -0.97 3.08 11.23
CA TYR A 38 -2.12 3.81 10.71
C TYR A 38 -2.00 4.09 9.21
N TRP A 39 -0.89 4.69 8.78
CA TRP A 39 -0.65 5.02 7.38
C TRP A 39 -0.49 3.78 6.52
N VAL A 40 0.20 2.76 7.05
CA VAL A 40 0.34 1.46 6.38
C VAL A 40 -1.03 0.83 6.16
N SER A 41 -1.92 0.88 7.15
CA SER A 41 -3.27 0.32 7.05
C SER A 41 -4.11 1.03 5.99
N LEU A 42 -4.01 2.36 5.87
CA LEU A 42 -4.71 3.11 4.83
C LEU A 42 -4.16 2.79 3.44
N ALA A 43 -2.83 2.71 3.28
CA ALA A 43 -2.19 2.34 2.02
C ALA A 43 -2.59 0.93 1.57
N VAL A 44 -2.61 -0.04 2.50
CA VAL A 44 -3.14 -1.39 2.23
C VAL A 44 -4.61 -1.31 1.82
N GLY A 45 -5.43 -0.51 2.49
CA GLY A 45 -6.83 -0.32 2.15
C GLY A 45 -7.06 0.24 0.73
N TRP A 46 -6.19 1.14 0.26
CA TRP A 46 -6.21 1.62 -1.12
C TRP A 46 -5.90 0.51 -2.13
N LEU A 47 -4.90 -0.32 -1.84
CA LEU A 47 -4.56 -1.46 -2.69
C LEU A 47 -5.70 -2.49 -2.76
N GLU A 48 -6.42 -2.70 -1.66
CA GLU A 48 -7.62 -3.54 -1.63
C GLU A 48 -8.77 -2.97 -2.48
N GLN A 49 -8.88 -1.64 -2.54
CA GLN A 49 -9.82 -0.92 -3.41
C GLN A 49 -9.41 -0.93 -4.90
N GLY A 50 -8.24 -1.48 -5.24
CA GLY A 50 -7.78 -1.63 -6.61
C GLY A 50 -6.77 -0.57 -7.06
N ALA A 51 -6.13 0.15 -6.12
CA ALA A 51 -4.97 0.96 -6.46
C ALA A 51 -3.87 0.08 -7.11
N PRO A 52 -3.12 0.61 -8.10
CA PRO A 52 -2.18 -0.17 -8.88
C PRO A 52 -1.02 -0.68 -8.00
N ILE A 53 -0.75 -1.97 -8.10
CA ILE A 53 0.39 -2.62 -7.43
C ILE A 53 1.50 -2.83 -8.45
N ASN A 54 2.69 -2.30 -8.15
CA ASN A 54 3.91 -2.52 -8.93
C ASN A 54 4.93 -3.33 -8.09
N LYS A 55 6.09 -3.64 -8.69
CA LYS A 55 7.13 -4.44 -8.06
C LYS A 55 7.64 -3.83 -6.74
N GLU A 56 7.78 -2.51 -6.69
CA GLU A 56 8.27 -1.79 -5.51
C GLU A 56 7.27 -1.87 -4.35
N ILE A 57 5.99 -1.61 -4.62
CA ILE A 57 4.90 -1.80 -3.64
C ILE A 57 4.90 -3.24 -3.12
N THR A 58 5.05 -4.24 -3.99
CA THR A 58 5.12 -5.65 -3.58
C THR A 58 6.30 -5.92 -2.63
N GLN A 59 7.45 -5.28 -2.83
CA GLN A 59 8.60 -5.41 -1.94
C GLN A 59 8.30 -4.82 -0.55
N GLU A 60 7.69 -3.63 -0.49
CA GLU A 60 7.29 -3.02 0.78
C GLU A 60 6.21 -3.84 1.51
N LEU A 61 5.22 -4.33 0.78
CA LEU A 61 4.21 -5.23 1.35
C LEU A 61 4.84 -6.50 1.94
N ASN A 62 5.89 -7.04 1.32
CA ASN A 62 6.59 -8.21 1.83
C ASN A 62 7.34 -7.90 3.13
N SER A 63 8.00 -6.74 3.21
CA SER A 63 8.63 -6.24 4.44
C SER A 63 7.60 -6.08 5.56
N ILE A 64 6.41 -5.54 5.26
CA ILE A 64 5.32 -5.40 6.22
C ILE A 64 4.79 -6.78 6.66
N ALA A 65 4.48 -7.68 5.72
CA ALA A 65 3.91 -8.99 6.00
C ALA A 65 4.79 -9.86 6.92
N THR A 66 6.11 -9.67 6.87
CA THR A 66 7.08 -10.44 7.66
C THR A 66 7.49 -9.75 8.97
N ASN A 67 7.16 -8.47 9.16
CA ASN A 67 7.56 -7.69 10.33
C ASN A 67 6.54 -7.79 11.47
N LYS A 68 6.93 -8.41 12.59
CA LYS A 68 6.09 -8.62 13.79
C LYS A 68 5.67 -7.34 14.53
N TYR A 69 6.23 -6.19 14.18
CA TYR A 69 5.77 -4.90 14.68
C TYR A 69 4.31 -4.61 14.28
N PHE A 70 3.93 -4.96 13.05
CA PHE A 70 2.58 -4.72 12.55
C PHE A 70 1.59 -5.77 13.05
N SER A 71 0.34 -5.36 13.22
CA SER A 71 -0.74 -6.25 13.63
C SER A 71 -0.91 -7.43 12.67
N GLN A 72 -1.47 -8.52 13.19
CA GLN A 72 -1.78 -9.70 12.39
C GLN A 72 -2.68 -9.34 11.19
N ARG A 73 -3.65 -8.46 11.39
CA ARG A 73 -4.55 -8.00 10.33
C ARG A 73 -3.74 -7.41 9.17
N VAL A 74 -2.95 -6.37 9.43
CA VAL A 74 -2.16 -5.70 8.38
C VAL A 74 -1.24 -6.67 7.64
N ARG A 75 -0.54 -7.53 8.38
CA ARG A 75 0.35 -8.54 7.77
C ARG A 75 -0.38 -9.52 6.85
N HIS A 76 -1.54 -10.02 7.29
CA HIS A 76 -2.34 -10.95 6.49
C HIS A 76 -2.88 -10.29 5.22
N HIS A 77 -3.36 -9.05 5.30
CA HIS A 77 -3.83 -8.30 4.14
C HIS A 77 -2.69 -8.02 3.16
N SER A 78 -1.53 -7.57 3.64
CA SER A 78 -0.34 -7.38 2.79
C SER A 78 0.07 -8.66 2.08
N PHE A 79 0.10 -9.80 2.79
CA PHE A 79 0.41 -11.09 2.18
C PHE A 79 -0.62 -11.52 1.11
N ALA A 80 -1.90 -11.28 1.36
CA ALA A 80 -2.96 -11.57 0.39
C ALA A 80 -2.81 -10.75 -0.90
N LEU A 81 -2.44 -9.47 -0.79
CA LEU A 81 -2.17 -8.59 -1.92
C LEU A 81 -0.96 -9.06 -2.75
N ILE A 82 0.14 -9.44 -2.10
CA ILE A 82 1.32 -10.01 -2.77
C ILE A 82 0.92 -11.25 -3.58
N LYS A 83 0.20 -12.20 -2.95
CA LYS A 83 -0.24 -13.43 -3.61
C LYS A 83 -1.18 -13.15 -4.80
N LYS A 84 -2.05 -12.15 -4.68
CA LYS A 84 -2.92 -11.71 -5.79
C LYS A 84 -2.06 -11.18 -6.94
N TRP A 85 -1.13 -10.27 -6.66
CA TRP A 85 -0.26 -9.67 -7.67
C TRP A 85 0.58 -10.71 -8.43
N HIS A 86 1.18 -11.69 -7.73
CA HIS A 86 1.94 -12.77 -8.35
C HIS A 86 1.10 -13.60 -9.33
N ARG A 87 -0.13 -13.92 -8.93
CA ARG A 87 -1.08 -14.66 -9.77
C ARG A 87 -1.46 -13.89 -11.03
N ASP A 88 -1.72 -12.59 -10.88
CA ASP A 88 -2.14 -11.72 -11.99
C ASP A 88 -0.99 -11.46 -12.98
N ASN A 89 0.27 -11.55 -12.53
CA ASN A 89 1.47 -11.27 -13.34
C ASN A 89 2.23 -12.53 -13.79
N GLY A 90 1.67 -13.73 -13.60
CA GLY A 90 2.27 -15.00 -14.07
C GLY A 90 3.59 -15.39 -13.37
N ALA A 91 3.90 -14.77 -12.23
CA ALA A 91 5.06 -15.10 -11.40
C ALA A 91 4.63 -16.10 -10.32
N ALA A 92 4.33 -17.33 -10.73
CA ALA A 92 4.09 -18.47 -9.86
C ALA A 92 5.34 -19.37 -9.80
#